data_AF-F0JK74-F1
#
_entry.id   AF-F0JK74-F1
#
_cell.length_a   1.000
_cell.length_b   1.000
_cell.length_c   1.000
_cell.angle_alpha   90.00
_cell.angle_beta   90.00
_cell.angle_gamma   90.00
#
_symmetry.space_group_name_H-M   'P 1'
#
loop_
_entity.id
_entity.type
_entity.pdbx_description
1 polymer ?
#
loop_
_entity_poly.entity_id
_entity_poly.type
_entity_poly.pdbx_seq_one_letter_code
_entity_poly.pdbx_strand_id
1 'polypeptide(L)'
;MILQALNQYYDRLRADPEADVPEFGFGRQGVHFCLSLDRSGNLAGRPMDLRDEKGRPDRIEVPGPVVRTVGVASNFAWDNTGYVLGDDGGDNPERTARTHAAFKSLADEVLDGVDDEGARALLAFLADWDPARAQELPGWEDMVGLNVVFMLDGEPGFLHDRPAFRQAWREHLAANDEFETGRCLVTGEVGPIPPTHAKIKGVPGAQTAGASLISFNIDAAESYGKKQNLNSPVLERAAFGYATALNHLLAPDSPRKVQVGETTVVFWSDAPGEAEPFFGHAMGGKRAEDDGLTARLEGYLSAVARGKYPEALGRAETPFYVLGLSPNAARLSVRFWHVGTVGEMAENVGEHYRTLALQRRFDSEPEHPSPWQLLKELAPQRDAKNMSPLLFGQLVRSVVQGLPYPQTLLSAAIGRIRADKEVNYLRAAMIKAFLVRNRKQEIPMTLDTTNTNIGYRLGRLFAIVERIQEEAVPGANATVKDRFFASAAATPARIFPIIVKNAQHGLAKIRKDKPGWAVNLDKAIQEIVGGIDAATGFPASMASEKQGMFILGYYQQRQDFYTKKEKNTED
;
A
#
# COMPACT_ATOMS: atom_id res chain seq x y z
N MET A 1 20.38 0.95 6.75
CA MET A 1 19.39 1.22 7.83
C MET A 1 18.19 1.96 7.23
N ILE A 2 16.96 1.89 7.80
CA ILE A 2 15.73 2.47 7.18
C ILE A 2 15.88 3.94 6.79
N LEU A 3 16.37 4.77 7.70
CA LEU A 3 16.52 6.21 7.48
C LEU A 3 17.53 6.54 6.38
N GLN A 4 18.60 5.74 6.28
CA GLN A 4 19.60 5.90 5.20
C GLN A 4 18.96 5.63 3.84
N ALA A 5 18.19 4.56 3.71
CA ALA A 5 17.52 4.21 2.46
C ALA A 5 16.44 5.24 2.08
N LEU A 6 15.73 5.80 3.05
CA LEU A 6 14.79 6.90 2.81
C LEU A 6 15.50 8.21 2.42
N ASN A 7 16.66 8.51 3.02
CA ASN A 7 17.44 9.69 2.67
C ASN A 7 18.03 9.58 1.26
N GLN A 8 18.58 8.41 0.90
CA GLN A 8 19.04 8.13 -0.47
C GLN A 8 17.89 8.25 -1.48
N TYR A 9 16.71 7.77 -1.11
CA TYR A 9 15.54 7.92 -1.94
C TYR A 9 15.09 9.38 -2.09
N TYR A 10 15.20 10.20 -1.05
CA TYR A 10 15.00 11.66 -1.15
C TYR A 10 15.99 12.28 -2.14
N ASP A 11 17.28 11.93 -2.07
CA ASP A 11 18.28 12.43 -3.02
C ASP A 11 17.94 12.02 -4.46
N ARG A 12 17.45 10.79 -4.67
CA ARG A 12 16.94 10.33 -5.97
C ARG A 12 15.74 11.17 -6.45
N LEU A 13 14.76 11.42 -5.57
CA LEU A 13 13.60 12.26 -5.92
C LEU A 13 14.04 13.69 -6.27
N ARG A 14 15.03 14.26 -5.57
CA ARG A 14 15.56 15.59 -5.90
C ARG A 14 16.29 15.65 -7.24
N ALA A 15 16.80 14.52 -7.73
CA ALA A 15 17.43 14.41 -9.04
C ALA A 15 16.41 14.13 -10.17
N ASP A 16 15.17 13.79 -9.84
CA ASP A 16 14.09 13.50 -10.79
C ASP A 16 13.27 14.78 -11.06
N PRO A 17 13.29 15.35 -12.27
CA PRO A 17 12.58 16.60 -12.57
C PRO A 17 11.05 16.46 -12.48
N GLU A 18 10.52 15.23 -12.57
CA GLU A 18 9.08 14.95 -12.46
C GLU A 18 8.63 14.72 -11.01
N ALA A 19 9.57 14.53 -10.08
CA ALA A 19 9.24 14.27 -8.69
C ALA A 19 8.89 15.56 -7.96
N ASP A 20 7.65 15.62 -7.45
CA ASP A 20 7.19 16.74 -6.64
C ASP A 20 7.60 16.57 -5.16
N VAL A 21 8.86 16.89 -4.85
CA VAL A 21 9.37 16.94 -3.46
C VAL A 21 10.12 18.23 -3.15
N PRO A 22 9.89 18.82 -1.97
CA PRO A 22 10.52 20.07 -1.62
C PRO A 22 12.02 19.96 -1.42
N GLU A 23 12.75 21.02 -1.77
CA GLU A 23 14.15 21.19 -1.38
C GLU A 23 14.28 21.36 0.15
N PHE A 24 15.44 21.00 0.72
CA PHE A 24 15.74 21.27 2.12
C PHE A 24 15.60 22.77 2.43
N GLY A 25 14.91 23.07 3.53
CA GLY A 25 14.56 24.44 3.90
C GLY A 25 13.25 24.95 3.28
N PHE A 26 12.60 24.17 2.42
CA PHE A 26 11.33 24.52 1.77
C PHE A 26 10.23 23.50 2.10
N GLY A 27 8.97 23.84 1.79
CA GLY A 27 7.85 22.93 1.94
C GLY A 27 6.69 23.28 1.01
N ARG A 28 5.89 22.27 0.64
CA ARG A 28 4.67 22.47 -0.16
C ARG A 28 3.50 22.88 0.72
N GLN A 29 2.93 24.06 0.49
CA GLN A 29 1.79 24.59 1.25
C GLN A 29 0.63 24.96 0.33
N GLY A 30 -0.59 24.89 0.88
CA GLY A 30 -1.78 25.41 0.20
C GLY A 30 -1.78 26.93 0.30
N VAL A 31 -1.63 27.61 -0.83
CA VAL A 31 -1.66 29.06 -0.98
C VAL A 31 -2.92 29.45 -1.75
N HIS A 32 -3.61 30.48 -1.28
CA HIS A 32 -4.94 30.82 -1.75
C HIS A 32 -4.92 32.07 -2.63
N PHE A 33 -4.08 33.05 -2.30
CA PHE A 33 -4.00 34.31 -3.04
C PHE A 33 -2.56 34.75 -3.29
N CYS A 34 -2.37 35.58 -4.30
CA CYS A 34 -1.12 36.27 -4.58
C CYS A 34 -1.33 37.78 -4.59
N LEU A 35 -0.47 38.51 -3.88
CA LEU A 35 -0.40 39.96 -3.89
C LEU A 35 0.62 40.42 -4.94
N SER A 36 0.21 41.26 -5.88
CA SER A 36 1.13 41.86 -6.86
C SER A 36 1.67 43.17 -6.29
N LEU A 37 3.00 43.32 -6.29
CA LEU A 37 3.68 44.53 -5.84
C LEU A 37 4.29 45.26 -7.04
N ASP A 38 4.11 46.57 -7.14
CA ASP A 38 4.90 47.37 -8.06
C ASP A 38 6.36 47.52 -7.55
N ARG A 39 7.25 48.08 -8.37
CA ARG A 39 8.67 48.27 -8.00
C ARG A 39 8.88 49.24 -6.82
N SER A 40 7.87 49.99 -6.42
CA SER A 40 7.91 50.90 -5.26
C SER A 40 7.32 50.26 -3.99
N GLY A 41 6.81 49.03 -4.07
CA GLY A 41 6.18 48.33 -2.94
C GLY A 41 4.69 48.64 -2.76
N ASN A 42 4.02 49.29 -3.71
CA ASN A 42 2.57 49.45 -3.65
C ASN A 42 1.86 48.20 -4.20
N LEU A 43 0.68 47.89 -3.67
CA LEU A 43 -0.17 46.85 -4.23
C LEU A 43 -0.64 47.25 -5.63
N ALA A 44 -0.33 46.42 -6.62
CA ALA A 44 -0.71 46.59 -8.01
C ALA A 44 -1.98 45.78 -8.31
N GLY A 45 -3.10 46.47 -8.48
CA GLY A 45 -4.38 45.84 -8.83
C GLY A 45 -5.03 45.05 -7.68
N ARG A 46 -5.86 44.07 -8.03
CA ARG A 46 -6.58 43.22 -7.07
C ARG A 46 -5.75 41.97 -6.73
N PRO A 47 -5.86 41.43 -5.50
CA PRO A 47 -5.29 40.12 -5.17
C PRO A 47 -5.71 39.05 -6.19
N MET A 48 -4.75 38.25 -6.65
CA MET A 48 -4.99 37.15 -7.58
C MET A 48 -5.44 35.92 -6.80
N ASP A 49 -6.59 35.35 -7.18
CA ASP A 49 -7.09 34.10 -6.62
C ASP A 49 -6.36 32.92 -7.27
N LEU A 50 -5.68 32.12 -6.47
CA LEU A 50 -4.93 30.93 -6.89
C LEU A 50 -5.74 29.64 -6.68
N ARG A 51 -6.97 29.73 -6.16
CA ARG A 51 -7.78 28.55 -5.89
C ARG A 51 -8.33 27.95 -7.18
N ASP A 52 -8.55 26.64 -7.17
CA ASP A 52 -9.27 25.95 -8.24
C ASP A 52 -10.78 26.30 -8.23
N GLU A 53 -11.53 25.83 -9.23
CA GLU A 53 -12.99 26.04 -9.33
C GLU A 53 -13.79 25.49 -8.12
N LYS A 54 -13.16 24.64 -7.29
CA LYS A 54 -13.74 24.06 -6.06
C LYS A 54 -13.26 24.79 -4.80
N GLY A 55 -12.55 25.91 -4.95
CA GLY A 55 -12.01 26.71 -3.85
C GLY A 55 -10.79 26.09 -3.17
N ARG A 56 -10.14 25.07 -3.76
CA ARG A 56 -8.96 24.43 -3.17
C ARG A 56 -7.73 25.27 -3.47
N PRO A 57 -6.84 25.50 -2.50
CA PRO A 57 -5.62 26.27 -2.72
C PRO A 57 -4.67 25.56 -3.69
N ASP A 58 -3.87 26.37 -4.39
CA ASP A 58 -2.73 25.86 -5.17
C ASP A 58 -1.62 25.39 -4.23
N ARG A 59 -0.91 24.32 -4.62
CA ARG A 59 0.13 23.70 -3.80
C ARG A 59 1.51 24.18 -4.23
N ILE A 60 1.95 25.28 -3.65
CA ILE A 60 3.20 25.95 -4.02
C ILE A 60 4.33 25.55 -3.07
N GLU A 61 5.55 25.41 -3.60
CA GLU A 61 6.76 25.23 -2.79
C GLU A 61 7.17 26.59 -2.24
N VAL A 62 7.24 26.72 -0.92
CA VAL A 62 7.53 27.97 -0.25
C VAL A 62 8.68 27.81 0.76
N PRO A 63 9.44 28.88 1.06
CA PRO A 63 10.42 28.89 2.15
C PRO A 63 9.78 28.36 3.43
N GLY A 64 10.47 27.48 4.15
CA GLY A 64 9.89 26.49 5.06
C GLY A 64 8.64 26.90 5.85
N PRO A 65 7.64 26.00 6.01
CA PRO A 65 6.59 26.20 6.99
C PRO A 65 7.16 26.05 8.40
N VAL A 66 7.17 27.13 9.18
CA VAL A 66 7.58 27.07 10.58
C VAL A 66 6.52 26.33 11.40
N VAL A 67 6.97 25.43 12.30
CA VAL A 67 6.06 24.76 13.23
C VAL A 67 5.68 25.74 14.33
N ARG A 68 4.48 26.31 14.22
CA ARG A 68 3.92 27.21 15.23
C ARG A 68 3.54 26.43 16.49
N THR A 69 4.09 26.84 17.64
CA THR A 69 3.63 26.41 18.96
C THR A 69 2.76 27.53 19.57
N VAL A 70 2.72 27.67 20.90
CA VAL A 70 1.98 28.76 21.58
C VAL A 70 2.60 30.14 21.27
N GLY A 71 3.86 30.19 20.81
CA GLY A 71 4.56 31.42 20.43
C GLY A 71 4.24 31.94 19.02
N VAL A 72 4.72 33.16 18.73
CA VAL A 72 4.66 33.80 17.40
C VAL A 72 5.86 33.31 16.58
N ALA A 73 5.61 32.74 15.40
CA ALA A 73 6.63 32.33 14.45
C ALA A 73 6.14 32.59 13.03
N SER A 74 6.88 33.42 12.30
CA SER A 74 6.55 33.85 10.94
C SER A 74 7.16 32.91 9.89
N ASN A 75 6.47 32.77 8.77
CA ASN A 75 7.08 32.25 7.54
C ASN A 75 7.76 33.40 6.75
N PHE A 76 8.67 33.07 5.84
CA PHE A 76 9.42 34.04 5.02
C PHE A 76 8.80 34.20 3.62
N ALA A 77 8.42 35.43 3.25
CA ALA A 77 7.86 35.81 1.94
C ALA A 77 6.52 35.14 1.55
N TRP A 78 5.83 34.54 2.52
CA TRP A 78 4.44 34.05 2.43
C TRP A 78 3.90 33.86 3.84
N ASP A 79 2.60 34.00 4.07
CA ASP A 79 1.95 33.58 5.32
C ASP A 79 0.43 33.77 5.21
N ASN A 80 -0.33 33.52 6.28
CA ASN A 80 -1.72 33.98 6.35
C ASN A 80 -1.81 35.51 6.46
N THR A 81 -2.99 36.07 6.16
CA THR A 81 -3.21 37.53 6.19
C THR A 81 -2.94 38.17 7.55
N GLY A 82 -3.04 37.44 8.67
CA GLY A 82 -2.70 37.97 10.00
C GLY A 82 -1.22 38.30 10.17
N TYR A 83 -0.35 37.54 9.51
CA TYR A 83 1.08 37.82 9.46
C TYR A 83 1.42 38.78 8.31
N VAL A 84 0.85 38.58 7.13
CA VAL A 84 1.21 39.39 5.94
C VAL A 84 0.61 40.80 5.97
N LEU A 85 -0.67 40.92 6.33
CA LEU A 85 -1.45 42.17 6.26
C LEU A 85 -1.81 42.73 7.64
N GLY A 86 -1.56 41.99 8.72
CA GLY A 86 -1.87 42.42 10.09
C GLY A 86 -3.35 42.34 10.47
N ASP A 87 -4.15 41.58 9.72
CA ASP A 87 -5.55 41.29 10.04
C ASP A 87 -5.87 39.81 9.67
N ASP A 88 -6.42 39.05 10.60
CA ASP A 88 -6.87 37.66 10.42
C ASP A 88 -8.38 37.49 10.60
N GLY A 89 -9.13 38.59 10.72
CA GLY A 89 -10.56 38.60 10.99
C GLY A 89 -10.92 38.13 12.40
N GLY A 90 -9.93 37.99 13.29
CA GLY A 90 -10.10 37.53 14.66
C GLY A 90 -10.21 38.64 15.69
N ASP A 91 -10.63 38.28 16.90
CA ASP A 91 -10.88 39.22 18.00
C ASP A 91 -9.63 39.56 18.85
N ASN A 92 -8.41 39.31 18.35
CA ASN A 92 -7.18 39.54 19.11
C ASN A 92 -6.16 40.44 18.39
N PRO A 93 -6.42 41.77 18.33
CA PRO A 93 -5.56 42.71 17.63
C PRO A 93 -4.11 42.75 18.16
N GLU A 94 -3.90 42.54 19.47
CA GLU A 94 -2.56 42.52 20.06
C GLU A 94 -1.71 41.38 19.52
N ARG A 95 -2.31 40.19 19.40
CA ARG A 95 -1.64 39.04 18.81
C ARG A 95 -1.34 39.28 17.34
N THR A 96 -2.30 39.80 16.58
CA THR A 96 -2.15 40.01 15.14
C THR A 96 -1.11 41.08 14.82
N ALA A 97 -1.02 42.14 15.63
CA ALA A 97 0.06 43.12 15.53
C ALA A 97 1.45 42.48 15.78
N ARG A 98 1.57 41.58 16.76
CA ARG A 98 2.81 40.85 17.02
C ARG A 98 3.19 39.88 15.90
N THR A 99 2.22 39.20 15.29
CA THR A 99 2.49 38.30 14.16
C THR A 99 2.94 39.07 12.93
N HIS A 100 2.31 40.21 12.64
CA HIS A 100 2.72 41.07 11.54
C HIS A 100 4.12 41.67 11.75
N ALA A 101 4.41 42.16 12.96
CA ALA A 101 5.74 42.65 13.30
C ALA A 101 6.83 41.57 13.15
N ALA A 102 6.52 40.31 13.53
CA ALA A 102 7.43 39.19 13.32
C ALA A 102 7.65 38.87 11.83
N PHE A 103 6.62 39.02 10.99
CA PHE A 103 6.75 38.87 9.53
C PHE A 103 7.64 39.94 8.92
N LYS A 104 7.45 41.22 9.30
CA LYS A 104 8.33 42.33 8.87
C LYS A 104 9.78 42.07 9.28
N SER A 105 9.99 41.76 10.55
CA SER A 105 11.35 41.56 11.10
C SER A 105 12.09 40.41 10.40
N LEU A 106 11.40 39.30 10.10
CA LEU A 106 12.00 38.18 9.38
C LEU A 106 12.32 38.55 7.93
N ALA A 107 11.43 39.29 7.25
CA ALA A 107 11.69 39.74 5.89
C ALA A 107 12.89 40.70 5.84
N ASP A 108 12.96 41.66 6.77
CA ASP A 108 14.09 42.59 6.92
C ASP A 108 15.40 41.84 7.17
N GLU A 109 15.40 40.86 8.10
CA GLU A 109 16.59 40.08 8.42
C GLU A 109 17.08 39.23 7.24
N VAL A 110 16.18 38.52 6.57
CA VAL A 110 16.55 37.61 5.47
C VAL A 110 16.96 38.39 4.22
N LEU A 111 16.33 39.54 3.95
CA LEU A 111 16.58 40.32 2.73
C LEU A 111 17.58 41.46 2.91
N ASP A 112 18.19 41.61 4.09
CA ASP A 112 19.20 42.65 4.33
C ASP A 112 20.36 42.50 3.35
N GLY A 113 20.70 43.59 2.66
CA GLY A 113 21.76 43.63 1.65
C GLY A 113 21.49 42.84 0.35
N VAL A 114 20.29 42.28 0.14
CA VAL A 114 19.96 41.55 -1.09
C VAL A 114 19.67 42.50 -2.25
N ASP A 115 20.46 42.42 -3.32
CA ASP A 115 20.25 43.21 -4.55
C ASP A 115 19.24 42.53 -5.50
N ASP A 116 17.94 42.73 -5.23
CA ASP A 116 16.85 42.29 -6.09
C ASP A 116 15.68 43.29 -6.06
N GLU A 117 15.04 43.54 -7.20
CA GLU A 117 13.89 44.47 -7.28
C GLU A 117 12.68 43.98 -6.49
N GLY A 118 12.44 42.66 -6.48
CA GLY A 118 11.37 42.04 -5.70
C GLY A 118 11.63 42.14 -4.19
N ALA A 119 12.88 42.00 -3.77
CA ALA A 119 13.27 42.18 -2.36
C ALA A 119 13.00 43.61 -1.90
N ARG A 120 13.45 44.61 -2.68
CA ARG A 120 13.17 46.03 -2.41
C ARG A 120 11.67 46.33 -2.37
N ALA A 121 10.89 45.79 -3.31
CA ALA A 121 9.45 45.98 -3.34
C ALA A 121 8.75 45.38 -2.11
N LEU A 122 9.13 44.16 -1.70
CA LEU A 122 8.56 43.53 -0.52
C LEU A 122 8.89 44.29 0.77
N LEU A 123 10.15 44.72 0.93
CA LEU A 123 10.58 45.49 2.09
C LEU A 123 9.88 46.86 2.15
N ALA A 124 9.75 47.56 1.01
CA ALA A 124 9.03 48.82 0.92
C ALA A 124 7.53 48.65 1.25
N PHE A 125 6.90 47.60 0.70
CA PHE A 125 5.52 47.24 1.04
C PHE A 125 5.36 47.05 2.54
N LEU A 126 6.21 46.23 3.16
CA LEU A 126 6.14 45.93 4.58
C LEU A 126 6.43 47.15 5.44
N ALA A 127 7.33 48.04 5.03
CA ALA A 127 7.62 49.28 5.77
C ALA A 127 6.40 50.22 5.78
N ASP A 128 5.75 50.42 4.63
CA ASP A 128 4.71 51.43 4.44
C ASP A 128 3.27 50.91 4.65
N TRP A 129 3.08 49.58 4.71
CA TRP A 129 1.75 48.99 4.88
C TRP A 129 1.14 49.31 6.26
N ASP A 130 -0.08 49.84 6.22
CA ASP A 130 -0.95 50.08 7.37
C ASP A 130 -1.99 48.95 7.50
N PRO A 131 -1.92 48.11 8.56
CA PRO A 131 -2.88 47.03 8.79
C PRO A 131 -4.34 47.48 8.84
N ALA A 132 -4.63 48.74 9.20
CA ALA A 132 -6.01 49.25 9.21
C ALA A 132 -6.66 49.25 7.82
N ARG A 133 -5.84 49.22 6.75
CA ARG A 133 -6.30 49.21 5.35
C ARG A 133 -6.54 47.81 4.80
N ALA A 134 -6.30 46.74 5.56
CA ALA A 134 -6.49 45.38 5.09
C ALA A 134 -7.94 45.10 4.63
N GLN A 135 -8.92 45.61 5.37
CA GLN A 135 -10.34 45.45 5.08
C GLN A 135 -10.81 46.23 3.84
N GLU A 136 -10.00 47.19 3.37
CA GLU A 136 -10.28 47.97 2.15
C GLU A 136 -9.86 47.21 0.88
N LEU A 137 -9.14 46.09 1.01
CA LEU A 137 -8.66 45.32 -0.13
C LEU A 137 -9.82 44.67 -0.90
N PRO A 138 -9.83 44.75 -2.25
CA PRO A 138 -10.83 44.06 -3.06
C PRO A 138 -10.82 42.55 -2.79
N GLY A 139 -11.97 41.99 -2.40
CA GLY A 139 -12.10 40.56 -2.11
C GLY A 139 -11.59 40.14 -0.72
N TRP A 140 -11.43 41.09 0.22
CA TRP A 140 -10.97 40.82 1.59
C TRP A 140 -11.73 39.67 2.29
N GLU A 141 -13.05 39.66 2.20
CA GLU A 141 -13.91 38.63 2.83
C GLU A 141 -13.57 37.21 2.36
N ASP A 142 -13.08 37.05 1.12
CA ASP A 142 -12.70 35.75 0.56
C ASP A 142 -11.26 35.34 0.92
N MET A 143 -10.44 36.27 1.41
CA MET A 143 -8.99 36.11 1.62
C MET A 143 -8.59 36.05 3.09
N VAL A 144 -9.34 36.70 3.98
CA VAL A 144 -9.02 36.82 5.40
C VAL A 144 -8.71 35.47 6.06
N GLY A 145 -7.60 35.41 6.79
CA GLY A 145 -7.11 34.21 7.48
C GLY A 145 -6.44 33.16 6.58
N LEU A 146 -6.43 33.35 5.25
CA LEU A 146 -5.86 32.42 4.29
C LEU A 146 -4.42 32.77 3.92
N ASN A 147 -3.67 31.78 3.44
CA ASN A 147 -2.28 31.93 3.03
C ASN A 147 -2.14 32.72 1.73
N VAL A 148 -1.22 33.68 1.72
CA VAL A 148 -0.89 34.54 0.58
C VAL A 148 0.61 34.52 0.28
N VAL A 149 0.93 34.70 -1.00
CA VAL A 149 2.29 34.89 -1.53
C VAL A 149 2.38 36.22 -2.28
N PHE A 150 3.57 36.57 -2.75
CA PHE A 150 3.82 37.81 -3.48
C PHE A 150 4.38 37.55 -4.87
N MET A 151 4.13 38.47 -5.80
CA MET A 151 4.78 38.58 -7.10
C MET A 151 5.14 40.03 -7.42
N LEU A 152 6.03 40.24 -8.39
CA LEU A 152 6.35 41.57 -8.90
C LEU A 152 5.48 41.88 -10.12
N ASP A 153 4.87 43.06 -10.15
CA ASP A 153 3.96 43.47 -11.22
C ASP A 153 4.68 43.49 -12.58
N GLY A 154 4.04 42.89 -13.58
CA GLY A 154 4.61 42.73 -14.93
C GLY A 154 5.64 41.60 -15.08
N GLU A 155 5.97 40.85 -14.04
CA GLU A 155 6.88 39.70 -14.10
C GLU A 155 6.17 38.38 -13.71
N PRO A 156 6.44 37.27 -14.41
CA PRO A 156 5.88 35.97 -14.05
C PRO A 156 6.61 35.36 -12.84
N GLY A 157 5.88 34.61 -12.02
CA GLY A 157 6.42 33.87 -10.88
C GLY A 157 6.34 34.60 -9.55
N PHE A 158 6.56 33.86 -8.46
CA PHE A 158 6.47 34.39 -7.10
C PHE A 158 7.82 34.95 -6.63
N LEU A 159 7.79 35.94 -5.74
CA LEU A 159 9.00 36.55 -5.18
C LEU A 159 9.91 35.52 -4.50
N HIS A 160 9.33 34.59 -3.73
CA HIS A 160 10.08 33.56 -3.03
C HIS A 160 10.78 32.54 -3.94
N ASP A 161 10.36 32.43 -5.22
CA ASP A 161 11.01 31.58 -6.21
C ASP A 161 12.19 32.26 -6.91
N ARG A 162 12.36 33.58 -6.74
CA ARG A 162 13.48 34.31 -7.31
C ARG A 162 14.80 33.78 -6.74
N PRO A 163 15.87 33.65 -7.55
CA PRO A 163 17.15 33.12 -7.10
C PRO A 163 17.71 33.83 -5.86
N ALA A 164 17.56 35.17 -5.81
CA ALA A 164 18.00 35.99 -4.68
C ALA A 164 17.28 35.64 -3.38
N PHE A 165 15.95 35.48 -3.40
CA PHE A 165 15.17 35.07 -2.23
C PHE A 165 15.54 33.67 -1.75
N ARG A 166 15.66 32.71 -2.69
CA ARG A 166 16.06 31.34 -2.34
C ARG A 166 17.46 31.28 -1.76
N GLN A 167 18.40 32.05 -2.30
CA GLN A 167 19.77 32.12 -1.78
C GLN A 167 19.79 32.73 -0.38
N ALA A 168 19.17 33.90 -0.21
CA ALA A 168 19.09 34.59 1.08
C ALA A 168 18.46 33.70 2.17
N TRP A 169 17.39 32.98 1.83
CA TRP A 169 16.76 32.03 2.75
C TRP A 169 17.69 30.88 3.15
N ARG A 170 18.43 30.29 2.20
CA ARG A 170 19.40 29.23 2.52
C ARG A 170 20.53 29.74 3.41
N GLU A 171 21.01 30.95 3.17
CA GLU A 171 22.05 31.58 3.98
C GLU A 171 21.56 31.86 5.41
N HIS A 172 20.34 32.38 5.56
CA HIS A 172 19.70 32.57 6.86
C HIS A 172 19.53 31.25 7.62
N LEU A 173 19.07 30.18 6.96
CA LEU A 173 18.97 28.85 7.57
C LEU A 173 20.34 28.32 8.05
N ALA A 174 21.39 28.52 7.25
CA ALA A 174 22.74 28.08 7.61
C ALA A 174 23.36 28.89 8.77
N ALA A 175 22.96 30.16 8.93
CA ALA A 175 23.45 31.03 10.00
C ALA A 175 22.75 30.80 11.35
N ASN A 176 21.46 30.41 11.32
CA ASN A 176 20.61 30.31 12.51
C ASN A 176 20.45 28.88 13.06
N ASP A 177 21.49 28.05 12.93
CA ASP A 177 21.46 26.67 13.39
C ASP A 177 21.82 26.56 14.90
N GLU A 178 20.88 26.96 15.77
CA GLU A 178 21.05 27.00 17.22
C GLU A 178 21.02 25.62 17.91
N PHE A 179 20.98 24.52 17.14
CA PHE A 179 20.84 23.18 17.72
C PHE A 179 22.16 22.64 18.28
N GLU A 180 22.03 21.77 19.29
CA GLU A 180 23.16 21.01 19.79
C GLU A 180 23.80 20.17 18.67
N THR A 181 25.12 20.21 18.60
CA THR A 181 25.90 19.47 17.60
C THR A 181 26.08 18.02 18.01
N GLY A 182 25.91 17.09 17.08
CA GLY A 182 26.12 15.66 17.28
C GLY A 182 26.55 14.95 16.00
N ARG A 183 27.03 13.70 16.15
CA ARG A 183 27.32 12.83 15.01
C ARG A 183 26.03 12.16 14.54
N CYS A 184 25.67 12.36 13.29
CA CYS A 184 24.49 11.80 12.67
C CYS A 184 24.60 10.29 12.44
N LEU A 185 23.61 9.53 12.89
CA LEU A 185 23.54 8.08 12.71
C LEU A 185 23.18 7.67 11.27
N VAL A 186 22.73 8.61 10.45
CA VAL A 186 22.37 8.36 9.04
C VAL A 186 23.58 8.59 8.14
N THR A 187 24.20 9.77 8.19
CA THR A 187 25.28 10.20 7.29
C THR A 187 26.68 10.00 7.87
N GLY A 188 26.83 9.90 9.19
CA GLY A 188 28.12 9.85 9.88
C GLY A 188 28.80 11.21 10.08
N GLU A 189 28.23 12.28 9.49
CA GLU A 189 28.71 13.65 9.59
C GLU A 189 28.40 14.25 10.97
N VAL A 190 29.12 15.31 11.32
CA VAL A 190 28.91 16.07 12.56
C VAL A 190 28.23 17.38 12.22
N GLY A 191 27.18 17.70 12.95
CA GLY A 191 26.39 18.91 12.71
C GLY A 191 25.21 19.02 13.68
N PRO A 192 24.35 20.01 13.46
CA PRO A 192 23.23 20.32 14.34
C PRO A 192 22.15 19.23 14.32
N ILE A 193 21.63 18.92 15.51
CA ILE A 193 20.64 17.87 15.72
C ILE A 193 19.30 18.50 16.13
N PRO A 194 18.28 18.50 15.26
CA PRO A 194 17.00 19.07 15.61
C PRO A 194 16.36 18.29 16.78
N PRO A 195 15.76 18.99 17.75
CA PRO A 195 15.15 18.36 18.93
C PRO A 195 14.02 17.39 18.57
N THR A 196 13.29 17.67 17.49
CA THR A 196 12.23 16.83 16.94
C THR A 196 12.30 16.77 15.43
N HIS A 197 11.77 15.70 14.83
CA HIS A 197 11.70 15.57 13.37
C HIS A 197 10.28 15.86 12.86
N ALA A 198 10.19 16.15 11.56
CA ALA A 198 8.92 16.34 10.89
C ALA A 198 7.98 15.14 11.08
N LYS A 199 6.68 15.42 11.20
CA LYS A 199 5.64 14.40 11.34
C LYS A 199 5.44 13.65 10.03
N ILE A 200 5.21 12.35 10.16
CA ILE A 200 4.83 11.48 9.05
C ILE A 200 3.30 11.45 8.95
N LYS A 201 2.78 11.85 7.80
CA LYS A 201 1.36 11.95 7.47
C LYS A 201 0.98 10.81 6.51
N GLY A 202 -0.32 10.57 6.35
CA GLY A 202 -0.84 9.61 5.36
C GLY A 202 -0.88 8.15 5.81
N VAL A 203 -0.58 7.85 7.09
CA VAL A 203 -0.84 6.52 7.68
C VAL A 203 -2.26 6.50 8.27
N PRO A 204 -3.19 5.67 7.76
CA PRO A 204 -4.54 5.57 8.29
C PRO A 204 -4.55 5.19 9.77
N GLY A 205 -5.41 5.83 10.56
CA GLY A 205 -5.51 5.62 12.01
C GLY A 205 -4.47 6.36 12.85
N ALA A 206 -3.50 7.04 12.24
CA ALA A 206 -2.63 7.99 12.94
C ALA A 206 -3.34 9.34 13.13
N GLN A 207 -2.74 10.23 13.93
CA GLN A 207 -3.25 11.59 14.11
C GLN A 207 -3.29 12.35 12.77
N THR A 208 -4.30 13.20 12.59
CA THR A 208 -4.47 14.02 11.36
C THR A 208 -3.29 14.96 11.11
N ALA A 209 -2.68 15.48 12.18
CA ALA A 209 -1.45 16.27 12.12
C ALA A 209 -0.18 15.45 11.76
N GLY A 210 -0.31 14.12 11.70
CA GLY A 210 0.79 13.17 11.50
C GLY A 210 1.35 12.62 12.82
N ALA A 211 2.18 11.58 12.71
CA ALA A 211 2.80 10.89 13.83
C ALA A 211 4.33 10.89 13.72
N SER A 212 5.03 10.78 14.84
CA SER A 212 6.49 10.72 14.86
C SER A 212 6.99 9.31 14.55
N LEU A 213 7.94 9.18 13.61
CA LEU A 213 8.68 7.94 13.40
C LEU A 213 9.77 7.75 14.47
N ILE A 214 10.47 8.83 14.81
CA ILE A 214 11.50 8.89 15.86
C ILE A 214 11.11 10.03 16.79
N SER A 215 10.97 9.72 18.08
CA SER A 215 10.68 10.69 19.11
C SER A 215 11.00 10.13 20.49
N PHE A 216 11.62 10.94 21.34
CA PHE A 216 11.80 10.67 22.75
C PHE A 216 11.14 11.81 23.52
N ASN A 217 10.11 11.52 24.31
CA ASN A 217 9.35 12.52 25.07
C ASN A 217 9.02 12.02 26.49
N ILE A 218 9.89 11.18 27.05
CA ILE A 218 9.77 10.66 28.42
C ILE A 218 11.13 10.79 29.11
N ASP A 219 11.13 11.23 30.36
CA ASP A 219 12.36 11.45 31.15
C ASP A 219 13.19 10.15 31.28
N ALA A 220 12.53 8.99 31.33
CA ALA A 220 13.18 7.69 31.39
C ALA A 220 14.02 7.36 30.14
N ALA A 221 13.84 8.10 29.04
CA ALA A 221 14.66 7.98 27.84
C ALA A 221 15.83 8.99 27.81
N GLU A 222 15.92 9.90 28.78
CA GLU A 222 17.05 10.81 28.90
C GLU A 222 18.24 10.08 29.54
N SER A 223 19.36 10.03 28.82
CA SER A 223 20.57 9.35 29.28
C SER A 223 21.82 10.08 28.79
N TYR A 224 22.92 10.04 29.55
CA TYR A 224 24.18 10.73 29.21
C TYR A 224 24.01 12.24 28.92
N GLY A 225 23.07 12.90 29.60
CA GLY A 225 22.74 14.32 29.39
C GLY A 225 21.95 14.61 28.10
N LYS A 226 21.57 13.59 27.34
CA LYS A 226 20.86 13.74 26.06
C LYS A 226 19.36 13.79 26.29
N LYS A 227 18.72 14.79 25.68
CA LYS A 227 17.27 14.97 25.67
C LYS A 227 16.70 14.82 24.28
N GLN A 228 15.44 14.38 24.19
CA GLN A 228 14.72 14.23 22.92
C GLN A 228 15.55 13.48 21.87
N ASN A 229 15.64 13.99 20.64
CA ASN A 229 16.32 13.33 19.53
C ASN A 229 17.86 13.34 19.63
N LEU A 230 18.48 13.99 20.62
CA LEU A 230 19.91 13.79 20.89
C LEU A 230 20.22 12.34 21.30
N ASN A 231 19.22 11.58 21.75
CA ASN A 231 19.31 10.15 22.01
C ASN A 231 19.44 9.30 20.73
N SER A 232 19.03 9.83 19.57
CA SER A 232 19.19 9.21 18.25
C SER A 232 19.56 10.31 17.25
N PRO A 233 20.79 10.85 17.31
CA PRO A 233 21.16 12.05 16.58
C PRO A 233 21.08 11.82 15.06
N VAL A 234 20.30 12.64 14.39
CA VAL A 234 20.18 12.71 12.93
C VAL A 234 20.30 14.18 12.56
N LEU A 235 21.17 14.54 11.60
CA LEU A 235 21.29 15.94 11.15
C LEU A 235 19.96 16.44 10.61
N GLU A 236 19.70 17.74 10.73
CA GLU A 236 18.47 18.36 10.25
C GLU A 236 18.17 18.03 8.78
N ARG A 237 19.17 18.16 7.89
CA ARG A 237 19.03 17.81 6.47
C ARG A 237 18.64 16.35 6.25
N ALA A 238 19.23 15.43 6.99
CA ALA A 238 18.90 14.01 6.88
C ALA A 238 17.52 13.71 7.47
N ALA A 239 17.14 14.41 8.55
CA ALA A 239 15.82 14.30 9.16
C ALA A 239 14.71 14.79 8.22
N PHE A 240 14.96 15.92 7.54
CA PHE A 240 14.13 16.44 6.47
C PHE A 240 14.02 15.43 5.33
N GLY A 241 15.16 14.96 4.80
CA GLY A 241 15.21 14.06 3.65
C GLY A 241 14.39 12.79 3.87
N TYR A 242 14.63 12.06 4.96
CA TYR A 242 13.88 10.83 5.21
C TYR A 242 12.38 11.10 5.43
N ALA A 243 12.01 12.20 6.09
CA ALA A 243 10.61 12.51 6.38
C ALA A 243 9.86 12.93 5.12
N THR A 244 10.49 13.74 4.25
CA THR A 244 9.97 14.15 2.94
C THR A 244 9.78 12.93 2.04
N ALA A 245 10.80 12.07 1.91
CA ALA A 245 10.69 10.83 1.13
C ALA A 245 9.56 9.91 1.63
N LEU A 246 9.42 9.74 2.95
CA LEU A 246 8.39 8.88 3.51
C LEU A 246 6.99 9.47 3.33
N ASN A 247 6.81 10.78 3.52
CA ASN A 247 5.55 11.46 3.25
C ASN A 247 5.16 11.38 1.77
N HIS A 248 6.13 11.48 0.85
CA HIS A 248 5.90 11.28 -0.57
C HIS A 248 5.40 9.86 -0.87
N LEU A 249 6.01 8.81 -0.29
CA LEU A 249 5.52 7.43 -0.44
C LEU A 249 4.11 7.22 0.11
N LEU A 250 3.75 7.93 1.18
CA LEU A 250 2.46 7.80 1.87
C LEU A 250 1.36 8.70 1.28
N ALA A 251 1.68 9.56 0.32
CA ALA A 251 0.73 10.46 -0.34
C ALA A 251 -0.51 9.68 -0.83
N PRO A 252 -1.74 10.24 -0.73
CA PRO A 252 -2.99 9.53 -1.03
C PRO A 252 -2.97 8.72 -2.32
N ASP A 253 -2.42 9.30 -3.40
CA ASP A 253 -2.40 8.72 -4.75
C ASP A 253 -1.08 8.05 -5.12
N SER A 254 -0.18 7.86 -4.15
CA SER A 254 1.09 7.17 -4.38
C SER A 254 0.85 5.74 -4.90
N PRO A 255 1.43 5.35 -6.06
CA PRO A 255 1.40 3.97 -6.53
C PRO A 255 2.38 3.07 -5.76
N ARG A 256 3.21 3.67 -4.90
CA ARG A 256 4.29 3.03 -4.13
C ARG A 256 3.84 2.56 -2.75
N LYS A 257 2.53 2.31 -2.58
CA LYS A 257 1.95 1.87 -1.31
C LYS A 257 0.78 0.90 -1.49
N VAL A 258 0.60 0.04 -0.49
CA VAL A 258 -0.53 -0.87 -0.34
C VAL A 258 -1.02 -0.83 1.11
N GLN A 259 -2.35 -0.87 1.31
CA GLN A 259 -2.94 -0.95 2.63
C GLN A 259 -3.22 -2.40 3.04
N VAL A 260 -2.77 -2.76 4.24
CA VAL A 260 -2.75 -4.11 4.81
C VAL A 260 -3.39 -4.09 6.20
N GLY A 261 -4.73 -4.12 6.25
CA GLY A 261 -5.45 -3.87 7.50
C GLY A 261 -5.10 -2.50 8.06
N GLU A 262 -4.50 -2.44 9.25
CA GLU A 262 -3.99 -1.19 9.86
C GLU A 262 -2.53 -0.85 9.47
N THR A 263 -1.87 -1.70 8.70
CA THR A 263 -0.49 -1.47 8.25
C THR A 263 -0.48 -0.86 6.85
N THR A 264 0.18 0.27 6.66
CA THR A 264 0.53 0.79 5.33
C THR A 264 1.90 0.25 4.95
N VAL A 265 1.99 -0.42 3.80
CA VAL A 265 3.25 -0.94 3.26
C VAL A 265 3.68 -0.03 2.14
N VAL A 266 4.83 0.62 2.30
CA VAL A 266 5.47 1.42 1.25
C VAL A 266 6.68 0.68 0.70
N PHE A 267 7.00 0.95 -0.55
CA PHE A 267 8.12 0.31 -1.23
C PHE A 267 8.75 1.23 -2.27
N TRP A 268 10.05 1.06 -2.48
CA TRP A 268 10.80 1.79 -3.50
C TRP A 268 12.04 1.00 -3.88
N SER A 269 12.59 1.36 -5.03
CA SER A 269 13.86 0.85 -5.53
C SER A 269 14.91 1.95 -5.54
N ASP A 270 16.19 1.57 -5.62
CA ASP A 270 17.30 2.53 -5.65
C ASP A 270 17.44 3.23 -7.02
N ALA A 271 16.84 2.69 -8.08
CA ALA A 271 16.85 3.26 -9.44
C ALA A 271 15.43 3.47 -9.96
N PRO A 272 15.15 4.55 -10.70
CA PRO A 272 13.82 4.75 -11.29
C PRO A 272 13.52 3.64 -12.31
N GLY A 273 12.23 3.29 -12.47
CA GLY A 273 11.81 2.27 -13.43
C GLY A 273 10.47 1.64 -13.09
N GLU A 274 10.11 0.58 -13.81
CA GLU A 274 8.80 -0.07 -13.67
C GLU A 274 8.73 -1.09 -12.52
N ALA A 275 9.82 -1.35 -11.79
CA ALA A 275 9.83 -2.27 -10.65
C ALA A 275 8.83 -1.88 -9.54
N GLU A 276 8.74 -0.59 -9.23
CA GLU A 276 7.86 -0.07 -8.19
C GLU A 276 6.37 -0.17 -8.56
N PRO A 277 5.91 0.34 -9.72
CA PRO A 277 4.52 0.16 -10.12
C PRO A 277 4.17 -1.31 -10.35
N PHE A 278 5.08 -2.14 -10.88
CA PHE A 278 4.90 -3.59 -10.98
C PHE A 278 4.61 -4.22 -9.62
N PHE A 279 5.44 -3.93 -8.62
CA PHE A 279 5.25 -4.47 -7.28
C PHE A 279 3.94 -3.99 -6.66
N GLY A 280 3.60 -2.71 -6.85
CA GLY A 280 2.30 -2.17 -6.45
C GLY A 280 1.12 -2.93 -7.07
N HIS A 281 1.15 -3.13 -8.39
CA HIS A 281 0.13 -3.90 -9.12
C HIS A 281 0.01 -5.34 -8.60
N ALA A 282 1.14 -6.05 -8.49
CA ALA A 282 1.19 -7.43 -8.02
C ALA A 282 0.68 -7.60 -6.58
N MET A 283 0.83 -6.58 -5.73
CA MET A 283 0.41 -6.61 -4.34
C MET A 283 -1.01 -6.05 -4.10
N GLY A 284 -1.70 -5.62 -5.15
CA GLY A 284 -3.06 -5.06 -5.06
C GLY A 284 -3.09 -3.60 -4.60
N GLY A 285 -2.10 -2.80 -5.01
CA GLY A 285 -2.11 -1.35 -4.86
C GLY A 285 -3.24 -0.68 -5.62
N LYS A 286 -3.40 0.63 -5.43
CA LYS A 286 -4.40 1.41 -6.17
C LYS A 286 -4.12 1.24 -7.66
N ARG A 287 -5.11 0.78 -8.41
CA ARG A 287 -5.00 0.57 -9.86
C ARG A 287 -4.65 1.89 -10.53
N ALA A 288 -3.69 1.87 -11.46
CA ALA A 288 -3.39 3.04 -12.26
C ALA A 288 -4.65 3.44 -13.04
N GLU A 289 -4.88 4.76 -13.17
CA GLU A 289 -5.98 5.29 -14.01
C GLU A 289 -5.69 5.07 -15.51
N ASP A 290 -4.42 4.84 -15.84
CA ASP A 290 -3.95 4.46 -17.18
C ASP A 290 -4.15 2.94 -17.42
N ASP A 291 -5.11 2.62 -18.29
CA ASP A 291 -5.40 1.25 -18.74
C ASP A 291 -4.22 0.61 -19.49
N GLY A 292 -3.43 1.40 -20.23
CA GLY A 292 -2.25 0.95 -20.95
C GLY A 292 -1.14 0.53 -20.00
N LEU A 293 -0.88 1.32 -18.96
CA LEU A 293 0.04 0.94 -17.88
C LEU A 293 -0.44 -0.33 -17.18
N THR A 294 -1.72 -0.42 -16.84
CA THR A 294 -2.27 -1.61 -16.17
C THR A 294 -2.08 -2.87 -17.01
N ALA A 295 -2.39 -2.84 -18.31
CA ALA A 295 -2.21 -3.97 -19.21
C ALA A 295 -0.74 -4.39 -19.33
N ARG A 296 0.18 -3.41 -19.36
CA ARG A 296 1.63 -3.65 -19.39
C ARG A 296 2.13 -4.33 -18.12
N LEU A 297 1.74 -3.84 -16.95
CA LEU A 297 2.11 -4.42 -15.65
C LEU A 297 1.54 -5.84 -15.48
N GLU A 298 0.34 -6.11 -15.98
CA GLU A 298 -0.24 -7.47 -16.02
C GLU A 298 0.58 -8.41 -16.93
N GLY A 299 1.08 -7.90 -18.06
CA GLY A 299 2.00 -8.63 -18.92
C GLY A 299 3.30 -9.00 -18.21
N TYR A 300 3.86 -8.08 -17.42
CA TYR A 300 5.05 -8.34 -16.59
C TYR A 300 4.76 -9.39 -15.53
N LEU A 301 3.61 -9.31 -14.86
CA LEU A 301 3.19 -10.28 -13.84
C LEU A 301 3.03 -11.68 -14.44
N SER A 302 2.44 -11.77 -15.61
CA SER A 302 2.31 -13.03 -16.36
C SER A 302 3.67 -13.63 -16.74
N ALA A 303 4.64 -12.79 -17.15
CA ALA A 303 5.99 -13.23 -17.47
C ALA A 303 6.73 -13.75 -16.23
N VAL A 304 6.66 -12.99 -15.13
CA VAL A 304 7.27 -13.33 -13.84
C VAL A 304 6.66 -14.61 -13.26
N ALA A 305 5.33 -14.77 -13.33
CA ALA A 305 4.64 -16.01 -12.97
C ALA A 305 5.03 -17.20 -13.86
N ARG A 306 5.63 -16.99 -15.04
CA ARG A 306 6.21 -18.05 -15.88
C ARG A 306 7.71 -18.23 -15.67
N GLY A 307 8.30 -17.57 -14.67
CA GLY A 307 9.74 -17.61 -14.37
C GLY A 307 10.59 -16.79 -15.35
N LYS A 308 10.01 -15.82 -16.06
CA LYS A 308 10.73 -14.92 -16.96
C LYS A 308 10.81 -13.53 -16.35
N TYR A 309 12.03 -13.02 -16.19
CA TYR A 309 12.26 -11.67 -15.69
C TYR A 309 12.10 -10.63 -16.82
N PRO A 310 11.16 -9.67 -16.71
CA PRO A 310 11.01 -8.60 -17.71
C PRO A 310 12.13 -7.57 -17.55
N GLU A 311 12.88 -7.30 -18.63
CA GLU A 311 13.97 -6.31 -18.64
C GLU A 311 13.52 -4.89 -18.26
N ALA A 312 12.25 -4.55 -18.52
CA ALA A 312 11.66 -3.27 -18.16
C ALA A 312 11.60 -3.01 -16.63
N LEU A 313 11.74 -4.05 -15.80
CA LEU A 313 11.87 -3.88 -14.36
C LEU A 313 13.24 -3.31 -13.94
N GLY A 314 14.20 -3.22 -14.86
CA GLY A 314 15.54 -2.73 -14.61
C GLY A 314 16.52 -3.85 -14.28
N ARG A 315 17.64 -3.51 -13.62
CA ARG A 315 18.66 -4.50 -13.26
C ARG A 315 18.20 -5.32 -12.08
N ALA A 316 18.35 -6.65 -12.16
CA ALA A 316 17.93 -7.56 -11.11
C ALA A 316 18.59 -7.27 -9.76
N GLU A 317 19.83 -6.78 -9.75
CA GLU A 317 20.61 -6.48 -8.54
C GLU A 317 20.25 -5.13 -7.90
N THR A 318 19.39 -4.33 -8.54
CA THR A 318 18.95 -3.03 -8.02
C THR A 318 18.32 -3.23 -6.64
N PRO A 319 18.81 -2.55 -5.59
CA PRO A 319 18.22 -2.67 -4.27
C PRO A 319 16.73 -2.27 -4.27
N PHE A 320 15.94 -3.04 -3.53
CA PHE A 320 14.51 -2.83 -3.36
C PHE A 320 14.15 -2.88 -1.88
N TYR A 321 13.35 -1.93 -1.44
CA TYR A 321 13.05 -1.66 -0.05
C TYR A 321 11.56 -1.77 0.20
N VAL A 322 11.18 -2.44 1.30
CA VAL A 322 9.78 -2.57 1.73
C VAL A 322 9.68 -2.24 3.22
N LEU A 323 8.81 -1.29 3.55
CA LEU A 323 8.59 -0.80 4.91
C LEU A 323 7.11 -0.89 5.28
N GLY A 324 6.79 -1.64 6.34
CA GLY A 324 5.44 -1.73 6.91
C GLY A 324 5.28 -0.83 8.13
N LEU A 325 4.34 0.11 8.10
CA LEU A 325 4.05 1.07 9.16
C LEU A 325 2.62 0.90 9.69
N SER A 326 2.44 0.90 11.00
CA SER A 326 1.12 0.98 11.63
C SER A 326 1.02 2.21 12.53
N PRO A 327 -0.19 2.76 12.72
CA PRO A 327 -0.40 3.81 13.70
C PRO A 327 -0.19 3.27 15.13
N ASN A 328 0.29 4.15 16.02
CA ASN A 328 0.35 3.94 17.45
C ASN A 328 0.22 5.28 18.18
N ALA A 329 -1.02 5.79 18.26
CA ALA A 329 -1.33 7.13 18.78
C ALA A 329 -0.46 8.22 18.10
N ALA A 330 0.42 8.88 18.86
CA ALA A 330 1.30 9.94 18.36
C ALA A 330 2.58 9.44 17.67
N ARG A 331 2.80 8.12 17.61
CA ARG A 331 4.00 7.49 17.01
C ARG A 331 3.61 6.47 15.94
N LEU A 332 4.56 6.17 15.05
CA LEU A 332 4.43 5.07 14.10
C LEU A 332 5.19 3.85 14.60
N SER A 333 4.61 2.67 14.41
CA SER A 333 5.26 1.39 14.68
C SER A 333 5.77 0.81 13.37
N VAL A 334 7.07 0.53 13.29
CA VAL A 334 7.66 -0.26 12.20
C VAL A 334 7.30 -1.73 12.42
N ARG A 335 6.39 -2.27 11.61
CA ARG A 335 5.95 -3.68 11.68
C ARG A 335 6.96 -4.63 11.08
N PHE A 336 7.55 -4.23 9.95
CA PHE A 336 8.63 -4.95 9.31
C PHE A 336 9.41 -4.01 8.38
N TRP A 337 10.66 -4.39 8.14
CA TRP A 337 11.56 -3.78 7.19
C TRP A 337 12.23 -4.90 6.40
N HIS A 338 12.24 -4.79 5.08
CA HIS A 338 12.91 -5.73 4.21
C HIS A 338 13.73 -4.98 3.17
N VAL A 339 14.96 -5.48 2.98
CA VAL A 339 15.85 -5.08 1.90
C VAL A 339 16.09 -6.33 1.08
N GLY A 340 15.83 -6.24 -0.21
CA GLY A 340 16.21 -7.23 -1.19
C GLY A 340 16.60 -6.51 -2.47
N THR A 341 16.35 -7.16 -3.59
CA THR A 341 16.60 -6.62 -4.93
C THR A 341 15.36 -6.71 -5.79
N VAL A 342 15.32 -5.97 -6.90
CA VAL A 342 14.22 -6.08 -7.88
C VAL A 342 14.07 -7.52 -8.38
N GLY A 343 15.19 -8.20 -8.64
CA GLY A 343 15.19 -9.61 -9.06
C GLY A 343 14.57 -10.53 -8.03
N GLU A 344 14.94 -10.39 -6.75
CA GLU A 344 14.36 -11.17 -5.65
C GLU A 344 12.87 -10.89 -5.48
N MET A 345 12.44 -9.62 -5.57
CA MET A 345 11.02 -9.27 -5.47
C MET A 345 10.22 -9.88 -6.62
N ALA A 346 10.73 -9.80 -7.85
CA ALA A 346 10.11 -10.43 -9.00
C ALA A 346 10.00 -11.94 -8.82
N GLU A 347 11.08 -12.63 -8.44
CA GLU A 347 11.05 -14.08 -8.22
C GLU A 347 10.09 -14.48 -7.10
N ASN A 348 10.08 -13.73 -5.99
CA ASN A 348 9.19 -13.99 -4.86
C ASN A 348 7.70 -13.83 -5.21
N VAL A 349 7.38 -12.80 -5.99
CA VAL A 349 6.05 -12.58 -6.58
C VAL A 349 5.70 -13.67 -7.59
N GLY A 350 6.63 -14.02 -8.48
CA GLY A 350 6.44 -15.08 -9.47
C GLY A 350 6.14 -16.43 -8.82
N GLU A 351 6.92 -16.80 -7.81
CA GLU A 351 6.70 -18.02 -7.03
C GLU A 351 5.35 -18.00 -6.29
N HIS A 352 4.92 -16.85 -5.75
CA HIS A 352 3.59 -16.72 -5.15
C HIS A 352 2.49 -17.09 -6.16
N TYR A 353 2.54 -16.52 -7.35
CA TYR A 353 1.52 -16.76 -8.37
C TYR A 353 1.64 -18.15 -9.03
N ARG A 354 2.85 -18.68 -9.23
CA ARG A 354 3.06 -20.08 -9.67
C ARG A 354 2.43 -21.08 -8.72
N THR A 355 2.60 -20.89 -7.42
CA THR A 355 2.05 -21.80 -6.41
C THR A 355 0.53 -21.70 -6.30
N LEU A 356 -0.07 -20.54 -6.60
CA LEU A 356 -1.52 -20.34 -6.66
C LEU A 356 -2.17 -20.92 -7.92
N ALA A 357 -1.43 -21.00 -9.03
CA ALA A 357 -1.97 -21.32 -10.34
C ALA A 357 -2.79 -22.62 -10.33
N LEU A 358 -4.07 -22.52 -10.70
CA LEU A 358 -5.03 -23.61 -10.73
C LEU A 358 -5.99 -23.37 -11.89
N GLN A 359 -6.60 -24.42 -12.44
CA GLN A 359 -7.61 -24.24 -13.49
C GLN A 359 -8.77 -23.40 -12.96
N ARG A 360 -9.03 -22.24 -13.57
CA ARG A 360 -10.16 -21.37 -13.25
C ARG A 360 -11.48 -22.04 -13.63
N ARG A 361 -12.53 -21.73 -12.88
CA ARG A 361 -13.90 -22.18 -13.17
C ARG A 361 -14.55 -21.33 -14.27
N PHE A 362 -14.25 -20.03 -14.27
CA PHE A 362 -14.78 -19.07 -15.23
C PHE A 362 -13.67 -18.16 -15.74
N ASP A 363 -13.75 -17.73 -17.00
CA ASP A 363 -12.78 -16.81 -17.60
C ASP A 363 -12.77 -15.43 -16.92
N SER A 364 -13.86 -15.08 -16.23
CA SER A 364 -14.00 -13.85 -15.44
C SER A 364 -13.27 -13.88 -14.09
N GLU A 365 -12.82 -15.05 -13.62
CA GLU A 365 -11.99 -15.14 -12.42
C GLU A 365 -10.58 -14.62 -12.70
N PRO A 366 -9.94 -13.91 -11.76
CA PRO A 366 -8.61 -13.34 -11.99
C PRO A 366 -7.55 -14.44 -12.15
N GLU A 367 -6.67 -14.30 -13.15
CA GLU A 367 -5.50 -15.17 -13.32
C GLU A 367 -4.50 -14.94 -12.17
N HIS A 368 -4.21 -13.67 -11.87
CA HIS A 368 -3.32 -13.24 -10.79
C HIS A 368 -4.12 -12.50 -9.68
N PRO A 369 -4.81 -13.22 -8.78
CA PRO A 369 -5.57 -12.58 -7.70
C PRO A 369 -4.64 -11.88 -6.69
N SER A 370 -4.88 -10.60 -6.42
CA SER A 370 -4.07 -9.87 -5.44
C SER A 370 -4.19 -10.45 -4.02
N PRO A 371 -3.20 -10.24 -3.14
CA PRO A 371 -3.28 -10.65 -1.74
C PRO A 371 -4.57 -10.20 -1.03
N TRP A 372 -5.09 -9.02 -1.39
CA TRP A 372 -6.37 -8.53 -0.88
C TRP A 372 -7.56 -9.36 -1.37
N GLN A 373 -7.61 -9.71 -2.66
CA GLN A 373 -8.69 -10.55 -3.22
C GLN A 373 -8.71 -11.94 -2.57
N LEU A 374 -7.52 -12.53 -2.37
CA LEU A 374 -7.36 -13.81 -1.69
C LEU A 374 -7.91 -13.76 -0.26
N LEU A 375 -7.56 -12.73 0.51
CA LEU A 375 -7.97 -12.64 1.92
C LEU A 375 -9.41 -12.21 2.11
N LYS A 376 -9.95 -11.39 1.21
CA LYS A 376 -11.39 -11.08 1.17
C LYS A 376 -12.21 -12.36 1.02
N GLU A 377 -11.72 -13.34 0.28
CA GLU A 377 -12.40 -14.62 0.11
C GLU A 377 -12.46 -15.47 1.39
N LEU A 378 -11.58 -15.19 2.36
CA LEU A 378 -11.57 -15.83 3.67
C LEU A 378 -12.44 -15.12 4.71
N ALA A 379 -12.84 -13.88 4.44
CA ALA A 379 -13.68 -13.10 5.33
C ALA A 379 -15.15 -13.59 5.33
N PRO A 380 -15.83 -13.58 6.49
CA PRO A 380 -17.28 -13.79 6.55
C PRO A 380 -18.01 -12.90 5.55
N GLN A 381 -18.86 -13.52 4.72
CA GLN A 381 -19.67 -12.82 3.69
C GLN A 381 -18.83 -12.01 2.69
N ARG A 382 -17.52 -12.26 2.60
CA ARG A 382 -16.57 -11.45 1.80
C ARG A 382 -16.56 -9.97 2.19
N ASP A 383 -16.92 -9.65 3.43
CA ASP A 383 -16.84 -8.28 3.96
C ASP A 383 -15.40 -7.94 4.37
N ALA A 384 -14.84 -6.92 3.73
CA ALA A 384 -13.49 -6.43 4.00
C ALA A 384 -13.26 -6.04 5.46
N LYS A 385 -14.32 -5.61 6.17
CA LYS A 385 -14.25 -5.25 7.61
C LYS A 385 -13.93 -6.44 8.51
N ASN A 386 -14.25 -7.66 8.05
CA ASN A 386 -14.03 -8.89 8.81
C ASN A 386 -12.74 -9.63 8.39
N MET A 387 -11.90 -9.03 7.54
CA MET A 387 -10.58 -9.58 7.23
C MET A 387 -9.65 -9.47 8.43
N SER A 388 -8.85 -10.51 8.68
CA SER A 388 -7.83 -10.49 9.73
C SER A 388 -6.63 -9.64 9.29
N PRO A 389 -6.33 -8.51 9.96
CA PRO A 389 -5.15 -7.69 9.65
C PRO A 389 -3.84 -8.48 9.85
N LEU A 390 -3.82 -9.35 10.86
CA LEU A 390 -2.67 -10.21 11.17
C LEU A 390 -2.35 -11.17 10.03
N LEU A 391 -3.37 -11.87 9.50
CA LEU A 391 -3.18 -12.81 8.39
C LEU A 391 -2.69 -12.09 7.13
N PHE A 392 -3.19 -10.88 6.86
CA PHE A 392 -2.72 -10.06 5.74
C PHE A 392 -1.23 -9.71 5.88
N GLY A 393 -0.83 -9.16 7.03
CA GLY A 393 0.58 -8.83 7.27
C GLY A 393 1.49 -10.05 7.13
N GLN A 394 1.07 -11.21 7.64
CA GLN A 394 1.81 -12.46 7.51
C GLN A 394 1.88 -12.97 6.05
N LEU A 395 0.79 -12.87 5.29
CA LEU A 395 0.76 -13.26 3.88
C LEU A 395 1.70 -12.38 3.06
N VAL A 396 1.59 -11.05 3.18
CA VAL A 396 2.47 -10.10 2.47
C VAL A 396 3.92 -10.36 2.82
N ARG A 397 4.25 -10.53 4.10
CA ARG A 397 5.61 -10.87 4.52
C ARG A 397 6.10 -12.17 3.88
N SER A 398 5.24 -13.18 3.78
CA SER A 398 5.57 -14.46 3.14
C SER A 398 5.81 -14.33 1.64
N VAL A 399 5.05 -13.44 0.96
CA VAL A 399 5.30 -13.10 -0.44
C VAL A 399 6.64 -12.38 -0.55
N VAL A 400 6.79 -11.23 0.11
CA VAL A 400 7.98 -10.34 0.01
C VAL A 400 9.29 -11.04 0.35
N GLN A 401 9.29 -11.89 1.38
CA GLN A 401 10.50 -12.54 1.88
C GLN A 401 10.69 -13.97 1.36
N GLY A 402 9.80 -14.47 0.49
CA GLY A 402 9.85 -15.85 0.02
C GLY A 402 9.67 -16.91 1.12
N LEU A 403 9.05 -16.54 2.25
CA LEU A 403 8.88 -17.43 3.41
C LEU A 403 7.70 -18.40 3.23
N PRO A 404 7.66 -19.52 4.00
CA PRO A 404 6.45 -20.33 4.12
C PRO A 404 5.25 -19.49 4.54
N TYR A 405 4.08 -19.78 3.96
CA TYR A 405 2.83 -19.13 4.35
C TYR A 405 2.47 -19.42 5.82
N PRO A 406 1.75 -18.52 6.50
CA PRO A 406 1.31 -18.79 7.87
C PRO A 406 0.35 -19.98 7.91
N GLN A 407 0.44 -20.82 8.95
CA GLN A 407 -0.43 -21.99 9.16
C GLN A 407 -1.93 -21.60 9.20
N THR A 408 -2.21 -20.38 9.65
CA THR A 408 -3.55 -19.78 9.69
C THR A 408 -4.17 -19.63 8.30
N LEU A 409 -3.38 -19.55 7.22
CA LEU A 409 -3.90 -19.48 5.85
C LEU A 409 -4.68 -20.76 5.49
N LEU A 410 -4.08 -21.93 5.75
CA LEU A 410 -4.69 -23.23 5.46
C LEU A 410 -5.95 -23.44 6.31
N SER A 411 -5.86 -23.19 7.62
CA SER A 411 -7.00 -23.39 8.53
C SER A 411 -8.14 -22.42 8.25
N ALA A 412 -7.85 -21.17 7.88
CA ALA A 412 -8.86 -20.19 7.49
C ALA A 412 -9.57 -20.59 6.19
N ALA A 413 -8.83 -21.03 5.16
CA ALA A 413 -9.41 -21.50 3.90
C ALA A 413 -10.33 -22.72 4.11
N ILE A 414 -9.87 -23.74 4.83
CA ILE A 414 -10.68 -24.92 5.15
C ILE A 414 -11.90 -24.55 5.99
N GLY A 415 -11.71 -23.72 7.02
CA GLY A 415 -12.78 -23.27 7.90
C GLY A 415 -13.87 -22.50 7.14
N ARG A 416 -13.47 -21.62 6.22
CA ARG A 416 -14.39 -20.84 5.40
C ARG A 416 -15.16 -21.70 4.40
N ILE A 417 -14.51 -22.67 3.75
CA ILE A 417 -15.19 -23.66 2.88
C ILE A 417 -16.29 -24.41 3.64
N ARG A 418 -16.01 -24.80 4.90
CA ARG A 418 -16.99 -25.51 5.74
C ARG A 418 -18.17 -24.62 6.14
N ALA A 419 -17.89 -23.39 6.54
CA ALA A 419 -18.91 -22.43 6.95
C ALA A 419 -19.85 -22.06 5.80
N ASP A 420 -19.27 -21.76 4.63
CA ASP A 420 -20.03 -21.29 3.47
C ASP A 420 -20.54 -22.43 2.59
N LYS A 421 -20.09 -23.67 2.83
CA LYS A 421 -20.37 -24.86 2.00
C LYS A 421 -19.99 -24.69 0.53
N GLU A 422 -18.97 -23.89 0.27
CA GLU A 422 -18.52 -23.54 -1.07
C GLU A 422 -17.02 -23.76 -1.22
N VAL A 423 -16.65 -24.55 -2.24
CA VAL A 423 -15.27 -24.66 -2.75
C VAL A 423 -15.20 -23.89 -4.05
N ASN A 424 -14.52 -22.74 -4.02
CA ASN A 424 -14.29 -21.90 -5.19
C ASN A 424 -12.82 -21.87 -5.58
N TYR A 425 -12.53 -21.25 -6.73
CA TYR A 425 -11.21 -21.13 -7.31
C TYR A 425 -10.18 -20.57 -6.33
N LEU A 426 -10.45 -19.39 -5.75
CA LEU A 426 -9.48 -18.70 -4.89
C LEU A 426 -9.16 -19.49 -3.61
N ARG A 427 -10.16 -20.12 -2.98
CA ARG A 427 -9.93 -20.95 -1.78
C ARG A 427 -9.14 -22.21 -2.11
N ALA A 428 -9.44 -22.85 -3.23
CA ALA A 428 -8.68 -24.00 -3.70
C ALA A 428 -7.23 -23.60 -4.06
N ALA A 429 -7.05 -22.48 -4.77
CA ALA A 429 -5.73 -21.92 -5.10
C ALA A 429 -4.90 -21.63 -3.85
N MET A 430 -5.47 -21.01 -2.81
CA MET A 430 -4.76 -20.76 -1.54
C MET A 430 -4.33 -22.05 -0.84
N ILE A 431 -5.18 -23.09 -0.84
CA ILE A 431 -4.84 -24.41 -0.27
C ILE A 431 -3.70 -25.05 -1.07
N LYS A 432 -3.77 -25.01 -2.40
CA LYS A 432 -2.70 -25.48 -3.29
C LYS A 432 -1.40 -24.75 -2.97
N ALA A 433 -1.42 -23.41 -2.98
CA ALA A 433 -0.24 -22.60 -2.72
C ALA A 433 0.43 -22.93 -1.38
N PHE A 434 -0.39 -23.12 -0.34
CA PHE A 434 0.10 -23.57 0.96
C PHE A 434 0.79 -24.94 0.88
N LEU A 435 0.16 -25.95 0.29
CA LEU A 435 0.72 -27.30 0.21
C LEU A 435 1.99 -27.35 -0.65
N VAL A 436 2.01 -26.64 -1.77
CA VAL A 436 3.18 -26.54 -2.65
C VAL A 436 4.32 -25.84 -1.91
N ARG A 437 4.11 -24.62 -1.39
CA ARG A 437 5.20 -23.83 -0.80
C ARG A 437 5.68 -24.39 0.55
N ASN A 438 4.76 -24.77 1.45
CA ASN A 438 5.08 -25.16 2.82
C ASN A 438 5.39 -26.66 2.96
N ARG A 439 4.75 -27.51 2.15
CA ARG A 439 4.91 -28.98 2.23
C ARG A 439 5.65 -29.58 1.05
N LYS A 440 6.08 -28.75 0.09
CA LYS A 440 6.85 -29.17 -1.10
C LYS A 440 6.13 -30.28 -1.87
N GLN A 441 4.80 -30.21 -1.91
CA GLN A 441 3.99 -31.14 -2.66
C GLN A 441 3.89 -30.69 -4.12
N GLU A 442 4.02 -31.64 -5.04
CA GLU A 442 3.74 -31.41 -6.45
C GLU A 442 2.24 -31.59 -6.69
N ILE A 443 1.57 -30.51 -7.09
CA ILE A 443 0.13 -30.50 -7.33
C ILE A 443 -0.11 -29.86 -8.70
N PRO A 444 -0.61 -30.60 -9.69
CA PRO A 444 -0.86 -30.07 -11.03
C PRO A 444 -1.98 -29.03 -11.04
N MET A 445 -2.14 -28.31 -12.15
CA MET A 445 -3.22 -27.32 -12.29
C MET A 445 -4.58 -27.98 -12.53
N THR A 446 -4.59 -29.09 -13.27
CA THR A 446 -5.77 -29.86 -13.67
C THR A 446 -5.86 -31.18 -12.90
N LEU A 447 -6.93 -31.94 -13.14
CA LEU A 447 -7.13 -33.26 -12.57
C LEU A 447 -5.95 -34.20 -12.87
N ASP A 448 -5.42 -34.86 -11.84
CA ASP A 448 -4.44 -35.93 -11.94
C ASP A 448 -5.04 -37.23 -11.38
N THR A 449 -5.43 -38.14 -12.27
CA THR A 449 -6.02 -39.41 -11.88
C THR A 449 -5.02 -40.40 -11.31
N THR A 450 -3.72 -40.16 -11.47
CA THR A 450 -2.65 -41.04 -10.97
C THR A 450 -2.28 -40.77 -9.51
N ASN A 451 -2.70 -39.62 -8.97
CA ASN A 451 -2.39 -39.21 -7.61
C ASN A 451 -2.83 -40.26 -6.56
N THR A 452 -1.88 -40.76 -5.77
CA THR A 452 -2.11 -41.78 -4.76
C THR A 452 -2.47 -41.23 -3.38
N ASN A 453 -2.46 -39.90 -3.20
CA ASN A 453 -2.82 -39.29 -1.92
C ASN A 453 -4.28 -39.61 -1.55
N ILE A 454 -4.47 -40.24 -0.38
CA ILE A 454 -5.80 -40.65 0.08
C ILE A 454 -6.79 -39.48 0.16
N GLY A 455 -6.34 -38.29 0.60
CA GLY A 455 -7.20 -37.11 0.63
C GLY A 455 -7.70 -36.75 -0.76
N TYR A 456 -6.78 -36.67 -1.72
CA TYR A 456 -7.07 -36.35 -3.12
C TYR A 456 -8.03 -37.35 -3.77
N ARG A 457 -7.77 -38.66 -3.62
CA ARG A 457 -8.64 -39.74 -4.09
C ARG A 457 -10.05 -39.61 -3.53
N LEU A 458 -10.19 -39.39 -2.21
CA LEU A 458 -11.48 -39.22 -1.57
C LEU A 458 -12.21 -37.95 -2.02
N GLY A 459 -11.47 -36.86 -2.29
CA GLY A 459 -12.00 -35.65 -2.90
C GLY A 459 -12.62 -35.91 -4.27
N ARG A 460 -11.88 -36.62 -5.15
CA ARG A 460 -12.37 -37.05 -6.48
C ARG A 460 -13.62 -37.91 -6.35
N LEU A 461 -13.61 -38.89 -5.45
CA LEU A 461 -14.75 -39.77 -5.20
C LEU A 461 -15.98 -38.97 -4.76
N PHE A 462 -15.80 -37.99 -3.86
CA PHE A 462 -16.88 -37.13 -3.41
C PHE A 462 -17.47 -36.31 -4.57
N ALA A 463 -16.63 -35.75 -5.44
CA ALA A 463 -17.08 -35.01 -6.62
C ALA A 463 -17.89 -35.87 -7.60
N ILE A 464 -17.49 -37.13 -7.81
CA ILE A 464 -18.22 -38.10 -8.65
C ILE A 464 -19.57 -38.44 -8.02
N VAL A 465 -19.62 -38.68 -6.70
CA VAL A 465 -20.86 -38.96 -5.96
C VAL A 465 -21.83 -37.78 -6.05
N GLU A 466 -21.34 -36.55 -5.87
CA GLU A 466 -22.16 -35.35 -6.06
C GLU A 466 -22.68 -35.26 -7.49
N ARG A 467 -21.83 -35.52 -8.51
CA ARG A 467 -22.25 -35.48 -9.91
C ARG A 467 -23.33 -36.51 -10.24
N ILE A 468 -23.22 -37.72 -9.68
CA ILE A 468 -24.26 -38.76 -9.81
C ILE A 468 -25.58 -38.28 -9.21
N GLN A 469 -25.54 -37.61 -8.05
CA GLN A 469 -26.74 -37.09 -7.43
C GLN A 469 -27.38 -35.97 -8.26
N GLU A 470 -26.59 -35.01 -8.74
CA GLU A 470 -27.04 -33.89 -9.58
C GLU A 470 -27.79 -34.39 -10.84
N GLU A 471 -27.25 -35.42 -11.51
CA GLU A 471 -27.85 -36.01 -12.72
C GLU A 471 -29.07 -36.88 -12.40
N ALA A 472 -29.04 -37.63 -11.30
CA ALA A 472 -30.13 -38.52 -10.94
C ALA A 472 -31.35 -37.75 -10.40
N VAL A 473 -31.15 -36.66 -9.67
CA VAL A 473 -32.23 -35.87 -9.06
C VAL A 473 -31.99 -34.37 -9.31
N PRO A 474 -32.36 -33.87 -10.50
CA PRO A 474 -32.31 -32.44 -10.79
C PRO A 474 -33.18 -31.65 -9.82
N GLY A 475 -32.67 -30.51 -9.31
CA GLY A 475 -33.43 -29.62 -8.43
C GLY A 475 -33.57 -30.10 -6.97
N ALA A 476 -32.70 -30.99 -6.50
CA ALA A 476 -32.72 -31.42 -5.09
C ALA A 476 -32.52 -30.24 -4.12
N ASN A 477 -33.38 -30.15 -3.08
CA ASN A 477 -33.34 -29.07 -2.08
C ASN A 477 -32.05 -29.01 -1.25
N ALA A 478 -31.33 -30.12 -1.12
CA ALA A 478 -30.03 -30.18 -0.45
C ALA A 478 -29.17 -31.25 -1.12
N THR A 479 -27.95 -30.87 -1.49
CA THR A 479 -26.97 -31.76 -2.13
C THR A 479 -26.22 -32.60 -1.09
N VAL A 480 -25.55 -33.66 -1.54
CA VAL A 480 -24.61 -34.45 -0.73
C VAL A 480 -23.51 -33.54 -0.21
N LYS A 481 -23.05 -32.57 -1.01
CA LYS A 481 -22.11 -31.54 -0.58
C LYS A 481 -22.64 -30.74 0.61
N ASP A 482 -23.87 -30.24 0.56
CA ASP A 482 -24.45 -29.42 1.62
C ASP A 482 -24.54 -30.12 2.99
N ARG A 483 -24.69 -31.44 2.96
CA ARG A 483 -24.90 -32.28 4.14
C ARG A 483 -23.61 -32.92 4.65
N PHE A 484 -22.73 -33.35 3.74
CA PHE A 484 -21.66 -34.28 4.07
C PHE A 484 -20.27 -33.78 3.74
N PHE A 485 -20.07 -32.66 3.03
CA PHE A 485 -18.73 -32.25 2.58
C PHE A 485 -17.72 -32.10 3.73
N ALA A 486 -18.10 -31.34 4.76
CA ALA A 486 -17.22 -31.09 5.92
C ALA A 486 -16.90 -32.39 6.69
N SER A 487 -17.91 -33.24 6.90
CA SER A 487 -17.74 -34.51 7.60
C SER A 487 -16.98 -35.54 6.77
N ALA A 488 -17.19 -35.58 5.44
CA ALA A 488 -16.46 -36.46 4.54
C ALA A 488 -14.97 -36.10 4.48
N ALA A 489 -14.64 -34.81 4.50
CA ALA A 489 -13.26 -34.35 4.60
C ALA A 489 -12.66 -34.66 5.99
N ALA A 490 -13.41 -34.52 7.09
CA ALA A 490 -12.85 -34.71 8.43
C ALA A 490 -12.78 -36.18 8.88
N THR A 491 -13.83 -36.98 8.62
CA THR A 491 -14.02 -38.36 9.10
C THR A 491 -14.52 -39.31 7.99
N PRO A 492 -13.68 -39.61 6.97
CA PRO A 492 -14.09 -40.39 5.81
C PRO A 492 -14.77 -41.74 6.11
N ALA A 493 -14.22 -42.51 7.06
CA ALA A 493 -14.71 -43.85 7.41
C ALA A 493 -16.21 -43.89 7.75
N ARG A 494 -16.74 -42.81 8.34
CA ARG A 494 -18.14 -42.73 8.75
C ARG A 494 -19.07 -42.32 7.60
N ILE A 495 -18.56 -41.56 6.64
CA ILE A 495 -19.40 -40.86 5.64
C ILE A 495 -19.36 -41.56 4.28
N PHE A 496 -18.19 -42.01 3.83
CA PHE A 496 -18.03 -42.62 2.51
C PHE A 496 -18.90 -43.86 2.27
N PRO A 497 -19.04 -44.80 3.23
CA PRO A 497 -19.93 -45.95 3.05
C PRO A 497 -21.38 -45.54 2.78
N ILE A 498 -21.85 -44.45 3.41
CA ILE A 498 -23.22 -43.95 3.26
C ILE A 498 -23.42 -43.31 1.88
N ILE A 499 -22.53 -42.39 1.50
CA ILE A 499 -22.68 -41.63 0.26
C ILE A 499 -22.44 -42.49 -0.98
N VAL A 500 -21.51 -43.46 -0.93
CA VAL A 500 -21.24 -44.39 -2.04
C VAL A 500 -22.42 -45.34 -2.24
N LYS A 501 -23.01 -45.87 -1.15
CA LYS A 501 -24.24 -46.67 -1.24
C LYS A 501 -25.38 -45.88 -1.89
N ASN A 502 -25.57 -44.64 -1.48
CA ASN A 502 -26.63 -43.79 -2.05
C ASN A 502 -26.37 -43.46 -3.53
N ALA A 503 -25.11 -43.30 -3.94
CA ALA A 503 -24.74 -43.07 -5.33
C ALA A 503 -25.13 -44.23 -6.25
N GLN A 504 -25.13 -45.48 -5.77
CA GLN A 504 -25.53 -46.64 -6.57
C GLN A 504 -26.99 -46.56 -7.03
N HIS A 505 -27.89 -46.01 -6.21
CA HIS A 505 -29.27 -45.76 -6.63
C HIS A 505 -29.35 -44.69 -7.73
N GLY A 506 -28.53 -43.64 -7.65
CA GLY A 506 -28.42 -42.63 -8.69
C GLY A 506 -27.89 -43.21 -10.00
N LEU A 507 -26.84 -44.04 -9.94
CA LEU A 507 -26.30 -44.74 -11.10
C LEU A 507 -27.35 -45.63 -11.78
N ALA A 508 -28.15 -46.36 -11.02
CA ALA A 508 -29.22 -47.19 -11.57
C ALA A 508 -30.27 -46.36 -12.33
N LYS A 509 -30.54 -45.12 -11.87
CA LYS A 509 -31.42 -44.19 -12.58
C LYS A 509 -30.77 -43.64 -13.84
N ILE A 510 -29.54 -43.10 -13.74
CA ILE A 510 -28.78 -42.57 -14.89
C ILE A 510 -28.62 -43.65 -15.97
N ARG A 511 -28.42 -44.92 -15.58
CA ARG A 511 -28.24 -46.02 -16.53
C ARG A 511 -29.43 -46.22 -17.47
N LYS A 512 -30.65 -45.84 -17.05
CA LYS A 512 -31.85 -45.92 -17.89
C LYS A 512 -31.82 -44.90 -19.03
N ASP A 513 -31.31 -43.70 -18.76
CA ASP A 513 -31.36 -42.58 -19.70
C ASP A 513 -30.03 -42.39 -20.46
N LYS A 514 -28.90 -42.64 -19.79
CA LYS A 514 -27.52 -42.42 -20.27
C LYS A 514 -26.62 -43.60 -19.86
N PRO A 515 -26.79 -44.80 -20.43
CA PRO A 515 -26.09 -46.01 -20.00
C PRO A 515 -24.56 -45.88 -20.06
N GLY A 516 -24.01 -45.31 -21.14
CA GLY A 516 -22.56 -45.11 -21.28
C GLY A 516 -21.98 -44.17 -20.22
N TRP A 517 -22.73 -43.11 -19.85
CA TRP A 517 -22.32 -42.20 -18.80
C TRP A 517 -22.32 -42.85 -17.42
N ALA A 518 -23.36 -43.63 -17.11
CA ALA A 518 -23.42 -44.41 -15.86
C ALA A 518 -22.25 -45.40 -15.75
N VAL A 519 -21.87 -46.06 -16.85
CA VAL A 519 -20.71 -46.97 -16.88
C VAL A 519 -19.41 -46.20 -16.62
N ASN A 520 -19.21 -45.03 -17.21
CA ASN A 520 -18.01 -44.23 -17.00
C ASN A 520 -17.88 -43.75 -15.55
N LEU A 521 -18.97 -43.29 -14.94
CA LEU A 521 -19.00 -42.88 -13.54
C LEU A 521 -18.72 -44.04 -12.59
N ASP A 522 -19.30 -45.22 -12.85
CA ASP A 522 -19.06 -46.42 -12.04
C ASP A 522 -17.61 -46.92 -12.16
N LYS A 523 -17.04 -46.91 -13.38
CA LYS A 523 -15.60 -47.19 -13.59
C LYS A 523 -14.71 -46.23 -12.83
N ALA A 524 -15.04 -44.93 -12.80
CA ALA A 524 -14.28 -43.95 -12.05
C ALA A 524 -14.35 -44.19 -10.53
N ILE A 525 -15.51 -44.59 -10.00
CA ILE A 525 -15.63 -45.01 -8.60
C ILE A 525 -14.75 -46.24 -8.33
N GLN A 526 -14.82 -47.25 -9.19
CA GLN A 526 -14.03 -48.48 -9.05
C GLN A 526 -12.52 -48.21 -9.12
N GLU A 527 -12.06 -47.34 -10.02
CA GLU A 527 -10.65 -46.92 -10.10
C GLU A 527 -10.19 -46.29 -8.78
N ILE A 528 -10.97 -45.34 -8.26
CA ILE A 528 -10.58 -44.62 -7.05
C ILE A 528 -10.57 -45.55 -5.85
N VAL A 529 -11.64 -46.34 -5.65
CA VAL A 529 -11.80 -47.26 -4.51
C VAL A 529 -10.80 -48.41 -4.60
N GLY A 530 -10.54 -48.94 -5.80
CA GLY A 530 -9.54 -49.99 -6.02
C GLY A 530 -8.12 -49.54 -5.73
N GLY A 531 -7.84 -48.23 -5.82
CA GLY A 531 -6.57 -47.63 -5.40
C GLY A 531 -6.46 -47.28 -3.91
N ILE A 532 -7.49 -47.54 -3.10
CA ILE A 532 -7.42 -47.37 -1.64
C ILE A 532 -6.79 -48.64 -1.06
N ASP A 533 -5.73 -48.46 -0.27
CA ASP A 533 -5.05 -49.54 0.41
C ASP A 533 -6.02 -50.33 1.32
N ALA A 534 -6.13 -51.64 1.06
CA ALA A 534 -7.03 -52.53 1.78
C ALA A 534 -6.70 -52.66 3.27
N ALA A 535 -5.44 -52.46 3.68
CA ALA A 535 -5.03 -52.55 5.07
C ALA A 535 -5.52 -51.33 5.89
N THR A 536 -5.58 -50.16 5.26
CA THR A 536 -5.97 -48.91 5.93
C THR A 536 -7.43 -48.52 5.67
N GLY A 537 -7.98 -48.89 4.51
CA GLY A 537 -9.36 -48.60 4.11
C GLY A 537 -9.67 -47.09 4.13
N PHE A 538 -10.93 -46.76 4.42
CA PHE A 538 -11.29 -45.36 4.65
C PHE A 538 -10.75 -44.90 6.02
N PRO A 539 -9.99 -43.80 6.09
CA PRO A 539 -9.38 -43.36 7.33
C PRO A 539 -10.43 -42.81 8.32
N ALA A 540 -10.22 -43.06 9.62
CA ALA A 540 -11.09 -42.60 10.69
C ALA A 540 -11.12 -41.06 10.81
N SER A 541 -9.97 -40.42 10.57
CA SER A 541 -9.84 -38.96 10.55
C SER A 541 -8.76 -38.50 9.57
N MET A 542 -8.84 -37.25 9.11
CA MET A 542 -7.82 -36.62 8.27
C MET A 542 -7.27 -35.33 8.90
N ALA A 543 -5.95 -35.17 8.90
CA ALA A 543 -5.28 -33.92 9.26
C ALA A 543 -5.56 -32.81 8.22
N SER A 544 -5.38 -31.54 8.58
CA SER A 544 -5.70 -30.38 7.73
C SER A 544 -5.06 -30.44 6.34
N GLU A 545 -3.84 -30.96 6.21
CA GLU A 545 -3.18 -31.10 4.90
C GLU A 545 -3.86 -32.13 4.00
N LYS A 546 -4.25 -33.29 4.56
CA LYS A 546 -5.02 -34.31 3.84
C LYS A 546 -6.41 -33.80 3.49
N GLN A 547 -7.02 -32.98 4.34
CA GLN A 547 -8.26 -32.28 4.02
C GLN A 547 -8.07 -31.25 2.90
N GLY A 548 -6.93 -30.56 2.87
CA GLY A 548 -6.54 -29.70 1.76
C GLY A 548 -6.48 -30.48 0.45
N MET A 549 -5.79 -31.62 0.44
CA MET A 549 -5.75 -32.52 -0.72
C MET A 549 -7.13 -33.03 -1.14
N PHE A 550 -8.01 -33.32 -0.18
CA PHE A 550 -9.42 -33.63 -0.46
C PHE A 550 -10.14 -32.51 -1.20
N ILE A 551 -9.99 -31.27 -0.73
CA ILE A 551 -10.62 -30.11 -1.35
C ILE A 551 -10.09 -29.90 -2.78
N LEU A 552 -8.77 -30.08 -2.98
CA LEU A 552 -8.15 -29.95 -4.30
C LEU A 552 -8.60 -31.05 -5.27
N GLY A 553 -8.60 -32.31 -4.85
CA GLY A 553 -9.09 -33.43 -5.66
C GLY A 553 -10.58 -33.28 -6.00
N TYR A 554 -11.37 -32.80 -5.05
CA TYR A 554 -12.77 -32.44 -5.31
C TYR A 554 -12.89 -31.33 -6.35
N TYR A 555 -12.18 -30.22 -6.17
CA TYR A 555 -12.25 -29.06 -7.07
C TYR A 555 -11.83 -29.42 -8.49
N GLN A 556 -10.69 -30.07 -8.66
CA GLN A 556 -10.17 -30.45 -9.98
C GLN A 556 -11.07 -31.47 -10.69
N GLN A 557 -11.62 -32.44 -9.96
CA GLN A 557 -12.58 -33.40 -10.53
C GLN A 557 -13.88 -32.71 -10.96
N ARG A 558 -14.34 -31.69 -10.21
CA ARG A 558 -15.49 -30.86 -10.61
C ARG A 558 -15.19 -30.08 -11.89
N GLN A 559 -14.01 -29.48 -12.03
CA GLN A 559 -13.64 -28.75 -13.26
C GLN A 559 -13.53 -29.68 -14.48
N ASP A 560 -13.01 -30.90 -14.32
CA ASP A 560 -12.91 -31.88 -15.41
C ASP A 560 -14.29 -32.22 -16.02
N PHE A 561 -15.36 -32.22 -15.22
CA PHE A 561 -16.72 -32.46 -15.73
C PHE A 561 -17.24 -31.35 -16.66
N TYR A 562 -16.73 -30.12 -16.53
CA TYR A 562 -17.19 -28.96 -17.30
C TYR A 562 -16.22 -28.58 -18.43
N THR A 563 -15.01 -29.11 -18.41
CA THR A 563 -14.01 -28.86 -19.46
C THR A 563 -14.37 -29.68 -20.70
N LYS A 564 -14.54 -29.03 -21.86
CA LYS A 564 -14.73 -29.75 -23.13
C LYS A 564 -13.45 -30.54 -23.41
N LYS A 565 -13.57 -31.87 -23.50
CA LYS A 565 -12.46 -32.72 -23.96
C LYS A 565 -12.29 -32.48 -25.46
N GLU A 566 -11.14 -31.95 -25.88
CA GLU A 566 -10.78 -31.96 -27.30
C GLU A 566 -10.76 -33.42 -27.76
N LYS A 567 -11.54 -33.72 -28.81
CA LYS A 567 -11.40 -34.98 -29.50
C LYS A 567 -10.06 -34.91 -30.22
N ASN A 568 -9.06 -35.61 -29.72
CA ASN A 568 -7.92 -35.99 -30.54
C ASN A 568 -8.49 -36.67 -31.78
N THR A 569 -8.42 -35.95 -32.89
CA THR A 569 -8.63 -36.54 -34.21
C THR A 569 -7.26 -37.11 -34.53
N GLU A 570 -7.05 -38.37 -34.14
CA GLU A 570 -5.91 -39.14 -34.62
C GLU A 570 -6.14 -39.37 -36.12
N ASP A 571 -5.26 -38.78 -36.94
CA ASP A 571 -5.00 -39.19 -38.33
C ASP A 571 -4.10 -40.44 -38.34
#